data_AF-A0A3N0C8M5-F1
#
_entry.id   AF-A0A3N0C8M5-F1
#
_cell.length_a   1.000
_cell.length_b   1.000
_cell.length_c   1.000
_cell.angle_alpha   90.00
_cell.angle_beta   90.00
_cell.angle_gamma   90.00
#
_symmetry.space_group_name_H-M   'P 1'
#
loop_
_entity.id
_entity.type
_entity.pdbx_description
1 polymer ?
#
loop_
_entity_poly.entity_id
_entity_poly.type
_entity_poly.pdbx_seq_one_letter_code
_entity_poly.pdbx_strand_id
1 'polypeptide(L)'
;MLEVCVIKDHDSVDVFIGVDVGKTNHHAVALDRNGKKLLDKALPQDEAKLRAIIDSLAKHGTLLLVVDQPATIGALPVAVAQGAGILVGYLPGLAMRRIADLHPGEAKTDARDAYIIAEAARTMPHTLRSIAVTDEQA
;
A
#
# COMPACT_ATOMS: atom_id res chain seq x y z
N MET A 1 13.53 -16.76 16.20
CA MET A 1 13.43 -16.70 14.73
C MET A 1 12.12 -16.00 14.42
N LEU A 2 12.15 -14.70 14.09
CA LEU A 2 10.94 -13.96 13.74
C LEU A 2 10.47 -14.50 12.38
N GLU A 3 9.27 -15.08 12.31
CA GLU A 3 8.65 -15.37 11.02
C GLU A 3 8.55 -14.07 10.24
N VAL A 4 9.29 -14.00 9.14
CA VAL A 4 9.10 -12.94 8.15
C VAL A 4 7.80 -13.28 7.43
N CYS A 5 6.69 -12.69 7.88
CA CYS A 5 5.39 -12.88 7.23
C CYS A 5 5.40 -12.15 5.87
N VAL A 6 5.72 -12.89 4.81
CA VAL A 6 5.63 -12.43 3.42
C VAL A 6 4.17 -12.30 2.99
N ILE A 7 3.89 -11.47 1.99
CA ILE A 7 2.54 -11.41 1.40
C ILE A 7 2.24 -12.76 0.74
N LYS A 8 1.36 -13.54 1.36
CA LYS A 8 0.83 -14.77 0.78
C LYS A 8 0.01 -14.40 -0.46
N ASP A 9 0.07 -15.25 -1.49
CA ASP A 9 -0.69 -15.09 -2.73
C ASP A 9 -0.38 -13.84 -3.55
N HIS A 10 0.81 -13.24 -3.38
CA HIS A 10 1.27 -12.10 -4.20
C HIS A 10 1.13 -12.35 -5.72
N ASP A 11 1.38 -13.59 -6.17
CA ASP A 11 1.25 -13.95 -7.58
C ASP A 11 -0.18 -13.84 -8.13
N SER A 12 -1.19 -13.86 -7.27
CA SER A 12 -2.59 -13.65 -7.63
C SER A 12 -3.01 -12.18 -7.66
N VAL A 13 -2.12 -11.26 -7.23
CA VAL A 13 -2.42 -9.82 -7.16
C VAL A 13 -2.38 -9.22 -8.57
N ASP A 14 -3.44 -8.49 -8.89
CA ASP A 14 -3.62 -7.78 -10.16
C ASP A 14 -3.33 -6.29 -10.05
N VAL A 15 -3.62 -5.71 -8.87
CA VAL A 15 -3.44 -4.27 -8.61
C VAL A 15 -2.71 -4.02 -7.28
N PHE A 16 -1.68 -3.18 -7.34
CA PHE A 16 -0.81 -2.80 -6.25
C PHE A 16 -1.07 -1.35 -5.87
N ILE A 17 -1.57 -1.13 -4.66
CA ILE A 17 -1.92 0.19 -4.14
C ILE A 17 -0.84 0.59 -3.14
N GLY A 18 -0.02 1.56 -3.49
CA GLY A 18 0.93 2.20 -2.58
C GLY A 18 0.31 3.45 -1.97
N VAL A 19 0.41 3.57 -0.66
CA VAL A 19 -0.13 4.71 0.10
C VAL A 19 0.99 5.34 0.92
N ASP A 20 1.27 6.61 0.64
CA ASP A 20 2.12 7.44 1.48
C ASP A 20 1.24 8.19 2.49
N VAL A 21 1.45 7.90 3.77
CA VAL A 21 0.64 8.47 4.85
C VAL A 21 1.38 9.60 5.58
N GLY A 22 1.02 10.84 5.28
CA GLY A 22 1.49 12.04 5.99
C GLY A 22 0.52 12.54 7.07
N LYS A 23 0.98 13.42 7.96
CA LYS A 23 0.14 13.99 9.04
C LYS A 23 -1.02 14.86 8.54
N THR A 24 -0.86 15.47 7.38
CA THR A 24 -1.82 16.44 6.82
C THR A 24 -2.48 15.93 5.56
N ASN A 25 -1.70 15.29 4.69
CA ASN A 25 -2.17 14.73 3.43
C ASN A 25 -1.72 13.27 3.34
N HIS A 26 -2.52 12.47 2.65
CA HIS A 26 -2.17 11.14 2.21
C HIS A 26 -2.22 11.14 0.69
N HIS A 27 -1.42 10.30 0.05
CA HIS A 27 -1.48 10.11 -1.39
C HIS A 27 -1.47 8.63 -1.71
N ALA A 28 -2.26 8.22 -2.70
CA ALA A 28 -2.27 6.85 -3.17
C ALA A 28 -1.98 6.78 -4.65
N VAL A 29 -1.22 5.76 -5.02
CA VAL A 29 -0.97 5.35 -6.39
C VAL A 29 -1.35 3.89 -6.53
N ALA A 30 -2.10 3.54 -7.57
CA ALA A 30 -2.39 2.16 -7.91
C ALA A 30 -1.78 1.79 -9.26
N LEU A 31 -1.08 0.66 -9.31
CA LEU A 31 -0.47 0.12 -10.52
C LEU A 31 -1.09 -1.25 -10.84
N ASP A 32 -1.32 -1.56 -12.10
CA ASP A 32 -1.60 -2.94 -12.53
C ASP A 32 -0.31 -3.78 -12.54
N ARG A 33 -0.43 -5.09 -12.82
CA ARG A 33 0.71 -6.02 -12.92
C ARG A 33 1.80 -5.55 -13.90
N ASN A 34 1.43 -4.84 -14.95
CA ASN A 34 2.34 -4.32 -15.98
C ASN A 34 2.97 -2.97 -15.59
N GLY A 35 2.64 -2.43 -14.41
CA GLY A 35 3.10 -1.12 -13.96
C GLY A 35 2.30 0.06 -14.54
N LYS A 36 1.16 -0.20 -15.21
CA LYS A 36 0.29 0.87 -15.68
C LYS A 36 -0.44 1.49 -14.50
N LYS A 37 -0.34 2.81 -14.39
CA LYS A 37 -1.03 3.61 -13.39
C LYS A 37 -2.54 3.59 -13.61
N LEU A 38 -3.29 3.06 -12.65
CA LEU A 38 -4.77 3.05 -12.60
C LEU A 38 -5.31 4.20 -11.73
N LEU A 39 -4.52 4.66 -10.77
CA LEU A 39 -4.89 5.74 -9.85
C LEU A 39 -3.64 6.49 -9.40
N ASP A 40 -3.79 7.80 -9.23
CA ASP A 40 -2.77 8.71 -8.70
C ASP A 40 -3.50 9.95 -8.17
N LYS A 41 -3.77 9.97 -6.85
CA LYS A 41 -4.50 11.06 -6.22
C LYS A 41 -4.25 11.15 -4.73
N ALA A 42 -4.48 12.35 -4.19
CA ALA A 42 -4.62 12.56 -2.76
C ALA A 42 -5.69 11.61 -2.21
N LEU A 43 -5.35 10.93 -1.12
CA LEU A 43 -6.21 9.96 -0.47
C LEU A 43 -7.01 10.66 0.64
N PRO A 44 -8.35 10.61 0.61
CA PRO A 44 -9.18 11.26 1.60
C PRO A 44 -9.09 10.54 2.95
N GLN A 45 -9.06 11.29 4.04
CA GLN A 45 -9.17 10.77 5.41
C GLN A 45 -10.64 10.51 5.80
N ASP A 46 -11.36 9.80 4.92
CA ASP A 46 -12.78 9.52 5.02
C ASP A 46 -13.03 8.07 4.58
N GLU A 47 -13.60 7.27 5.46
CA GLU A 47 -13.81 5.83 5.25
C GLU A 47 -14.65 5.53 4.01
N ALA A 48 -15.77 6.24 3.80
CA ALA A 48 -16.67 5.98 2.69
C ALA A 48 -15.99 6.26 1.34
N LYS A 49 -15.21 7.34 1.27
CA LYS A 49 -14.43 7.67 0.07
C LYS A 49 -13.29 6.69 -0.16
N LEU A 50 -12.61 6.23 0.90
CA LEU A 50 -11.59 5.16 0.80
C LEU A 50 -12.19 3.87 0.26
N ARG A 51 -13.35 3.46 0.80
CA ARG A 51 -14.08 2.28 0.35
C ARG A 51 -14.47 2.39 -1.12
N ALA A 52 -14.99 3.54 -1.55
CA ALA A 52 -15.34 3.77 -2.95
C ALA A 52 -14.14 3.68 -3.90
N ILE A 53 -12.95 4.14 -3.48
CA ILE A 53 -11.71 3.99 -4.24
C ILE A 53 -11.35 2.51 -4.39
N ILE A 54 -11.34 1.80 -3.27
CA ILE A 54 -11.08 0.36 -3.20
C ILE A 54 -12.05 -0.40 -4.12
N ASP A 55 -13.35 -0.13 -4.03
CA ASP A 55 -14.37 -0.83 -4.82
C ASP A 55 -14.23 -0.54 -6.31
N SER A 56 -13.79 0.67 -6.68
CA SER A 56 -13.48 0.99 -8.06
C SER A 56 -12.28 0.20 -8.57
N LEU A 57 -11.24 0.03 -7.75
CA LEU A 57 -10.04 -0.73 -8.11
C LEU A 57 -10.30 -2.23 -8.13
N ALA A 58 -11.15 -2.75 -7.25
CA ALA A 58 -11.49 -4.17 -7.16
C ALA A 58 -12.10 -4.73 -8.46
N LYS A 59 -12.65 -3.87 -9.32
CA LYS A 59 -13.12 -4.23 -10.67
C LYS A 59 -12.00 -4.72 -11.59
N HIS A 60 -10.74 -4.43 -11.24
CA HIS A 60 -9.56 -4.83 -12.00
C HIS A 60 -8.93 -6.14 -11.50
N GLY A 61 -9.44 -6.73 -10.42
CA GLY A 61 -8.96 -8.01 -9.87
C GLY A 61 -8.53 -7.92 -8.40
N THR A 62 -7.63 -8.82 -8.01
CA THR A 62 -7.14 -8.94 -6.63
C THR A 62 -6.27 -7.74 -6.26
N LEU A 63 -6.56 -7.16 -5.10
CA LEU A 63 -5.87 -5.97 -4.61
C LEU A 63 -4.84 -6.32 -3.54
N LEU A 64 -3.72 -5.59 -3.55
CA LEU A 64 -2.78 -5.49 -2.43
C LEU A 64 -2.60 -4.02 -2.06
N LEU A 65 -2.91 -3.66 -0.82
CA LEU A 65 -2.67 -2.33 -0.28
C LEU A 65 -1.42 -2.33 0.60
N VAL A 66 -0.50 -1.41 0.34
CA VAL A 66 0.76 -1.26 1.08
C VAL A 66 0.91 0.18 1.58
N VAL A 67 1.23 0.31 2.86
CA VAL A 67 1.51 1.58 3.54
C VAL A 67 2.98 1.63 4.00
N ASP A 68 3.55 2.83 4.16
CA ASP A 68 4.87 3.02 4.79
C ASP A 68 4.77 3.02 6.33
N GLN A 69 3.66 3.48 6.89
CA GLN A 69 3.40 3.52 8.34
C GLN A 69 2.04 2.90 8.69
N PRO A 70 2.00 1.66 9.17
CA PRO A 70 0.74 0.95 9.43
C PRO A 70 0.00 1.40 10.70
N ALA A 71 0.69 2.02 11.65
CA ALA A 71 0.11 2.46 12.91
C ALA A 71 -0.21 3.97 12.90
N THR A 72 -1.19 4.38 13.71
CA THR A 72 -1.63 5.78 13.89
C THR A 72 -2.15 6.40 12.59
N ILE A 73 -1.28 6.87 11.71
CA ILE A 73 -1.65 7.62 10.50
C ILE A 73 -2.19 6.68 9.42
N GLY A 74 -1.56 5.52 9.20
CA GLY A 74 -2.05 4.53 8.24
C GLY A 74 -3.12 3.58 8.78
N ALA A 75 -3.58 3.76 10.02
CA ALA A 75 -4.54 2.84 10.63
C ALA A 75 -5.87 2.79 9.86
N LEU A 76 -6.38 3.94 9.41
CA LEU A 76 -7.64 4.01 8.66
C LEU A 76 -7.58 3.26 7.32
N PRO A 77 -6.66 3.56 6.38
CA PRO A 77 -6.60 2.82 5.11
C PRO A 77 -6.32 1.33 5.31
N VAL A 78 -5.54 0.94 6.33
CA VAL A 78 -5.33 -0.47 6.69
C VAL A 78 -6.64 -1.12 7.13
N ALA A 79 -7.37 -0.52 8.06
CA ALA A 79 -8.62 -1.06 8.58
C ALA A 79 -9.69 -1.20 7.48
N VAL A 80 -9.84 -0.18 6.62
CA VAL A 80 -10.79 -0.23 5.50
C VAL A 80 -10.43 -1.34 4.50
N ALA A 81 -9.14 -1.52 4.21
CA ALA A 81 -8.69 -2.59 3.32
C ALA A 81 -8.92 -3.98 3.92
N GLN A 82 -8.61 -4.16 5.21
CA GLN A 82 -8.86 -5.43 5.91
C GLN A 82 -10.36 -5.76 5.97
N GLY A 83 -11.21 -4.79 6.31
CA GLY A 83 -12.68 -4.96 6.31
C GLY A 83 -13.26 -5.23 4.91
N ALA A 84 -12.53 -4.88 3.86
CA ALA A 84 -12.86 -5.19 2.47
C ALA A 84 -12.32 -6.56 2.00
N GLY A 85 -11.59 -7.30 2.84
CA GLY A 85 -10.96 -8.58 2.48
C GLY A 85 -9.74 -8.45 1.55
N ILE A 86 -9.11 -7.26 1.51
CA ILE A 86 -7.94 -6.98 0.67
C ILE A 86 -6.68 -7.45 1.39
N LEU A 87 -5.68 -7.92 0.62
CA LEU A 87 -4.35 -8.18 1.15
C LEU A 87 -3.71 -6.88 1.62
N VAL A 88 -3.16 -6.85 2.83
CA VAL A 88 -2.50 -5.67 3.38
C VAL A 88 -1.06 -5.95 3.75
N GLY A 89 -0.17 -5.06 3.33
CA GLY A 89 1.23 -5.06 3.70
C GLY A 89 1.71 -3.71 4.20
N TYR A 90 2.91 -3.68 4.76
CA TYR A 90 3.67 -2.46 4.93
C TYR A 90 5.07 -2.59 4.36
N LEU A 91 5.61 -1.47 3.87
CA LEU A 91 6.99 -1.35 3.42
C LEU A 91 7.83 -0.75 4.57
N PRO A 92 8.75 -1.51 5.19
CA PRO A 92 9.57 -0.99 6.28
C PRO A 92 10.41 0.22 5.84
N GLY A 93 10.51 1.25 6.70
CA GLY A 93 11.19 2.50 6.35
C GLY A 93 12.64 2.36 5.87
N LEU A 94 13.38 1.35 6.34
CA LEU A 94 14.73 1.05 5.83
C LEU A 94 14.71 0.59 4.37
N ALA A 95 13.74 -0.25 3.99
CA ALA A 95 13.56 -0.70 2.61
C ALA A 95 13.11 0.46 1.73
N MET A 96 12.12 1.23 2.18
CA MET A 96 11.64 2.43 1.47
C MET A 96 12.77 3.41 1.19
N ARG A 97 13.60 3.75 2.19
CA ARG A 97 14.73 4.66 2.02
C ARG A 97 15.71 4.17 0.95
N ARG A 98 16.08 2.89 0.99
CA ARG A 98 16.99 2.29 0.00
C ARG A 98 16.43 2.36 -1.41
N ILE A 99 15.12 2.14 -1.58
CA ILE A 99 14.47 2.22 -2.88
C ILE A 99 14.41 3.68 -3.35
N ALA A 100 14.05 4.61 -2.47
CA ALA A 100 14.00 6.04 -2.79
C ALA A 100 15.36 6.62 -3.20
N ASP A 101 16.47 6.11 -2.64
CA ASP A 101 17.84 6.49 -3.01
C ASP A 101 18.18 6.09 -4.47
N LEU A 102 17.49 5.10 -5.06
CA LEU A 102 17.65 4.70 -6.46
C LEU A 102 16.93 5.64 -7.46
N HIS A 103 16.19 6.62 -6.95
CA HIS A 103 15.50 7.65 -7.76
C HIS A 103 16.14 9.04 -7.54
N PRO A 104 17.42 9.26 -7.91
CA PRO A 104 18.12 10.51 -7.60
C PRO A 104 17.56 11.71 -8.36
N GLY A 105 17.54 12.88 -7.71
CA GLY A 105 17.28 14.18 -8.36
C GLY A 105 15.82 14.65 -8.36
N GLU A 106 14.88 13.82 -7.91
CA GLU A 106 13.48 14.23 -7.75
C GLU A 106 13.21 14.74 -6.33
N ALA A 107 12.55 15.90 -6.22
CA ALA A 107 12.10 16.41 -4.93
C ALA A 107 11.15 15.40 -4.26
N LYS A 108 11.24 15.27 -2.94
CA LYS A 108 10.30 14.44 -2.17
C LYS A 108 8.88 14.98 -2.37
N THR A 109 7.98 14.14 -2.84
CA THR A 109 6.55 14.44 -2.97
C THR A 109 5.74 13.23 -2.54
N ASP A 110 4.56 13.47 -1.96
CA ASP A 110 3.70 12.37 -1.47
C ASP A 110 3.31 11.41 -2.62
N ALA A 111 3.10 11.95 -3.83
CA ALA A 111 2.81 11.16 -5.03
C ALA A 111 3.97 10.23 -5.45
N ARG A 112 5.21 10.71 -5.31
CA ARG A 112 6.41 9.92 -5.62
C ARG A 112 6.60 8.80 -4.60
N ASP A 113 6.44 9.10 -3.32
CA ASP A 113 6.59 8.10 -2.27
C ASP A 113 5.49 7.03 -2.40
N ALA A 114 4.25 7.43 -2.67
CA ALA A 114 3.15 6.49 -2.96
C ALA A 114 3.43 5.61 -4.19
N TYR A 115 4.01 6.17 -5.26
CA TYR A 115 4.44 5.40 -6.43
C TYR A 115 5.54 4.40 -6.09
N ILE A 116 6.56 4.81 -5.33
CA ILE A 116 7.67 3.94 -4.89
C ILE A 116 7.11 2.76 -4.08
N ILE A 117 6.16 3.01 -3.19
CA ILE A 117 5.52 1.97 -2.38
C ILE A 117 4.74 0.99 -3.29
N ALA A 118 3.96 1.49 -4.25
CA ALA A 118 3.20 0.66 -5.19
C ALA A 118 4.13 -0.20 -6.06
N GLU A 119 5.21 0.38 -6.55
CA GLU A 119 6.18 -0.30 -7.40
C GLU A 119 7.02 -1.33 -6.63
N ALA A 120 7.41 -1.01 -5.40
CA ALA A 120 8.03 -1.98 -4.48
C ALA A 120 7.07 -3.14 -4.19
N ALA A 121 5.79 -2.86 -4.00
CA ALA A 121 4.80 -3.90 -3.79
C ALA A 121 4.65 -4.83 -5.00
N ARG A 122 4.73 -4.28 -6.21
CA ARG A 122 4.63 -5.03 -7.46
C ARG A 122 5.85 -5.88 -7.77
N THR A 123 7.05 -5.34 -7.55
CA THR A 123 8.31 -5.91 -8.05
C THR A 123 9.21 -6.51 -6.97
N MET A 124 9.02 -6.13 -5.71
CA MET A 124 9.88 -6.52 -4.59
C MET A 124 9.07 -7.07 -3.40
N PRO A 125 8.20 -8.08 -3.57
CA PRO A 125 7.33 -8.57 -2.48
C PRO A 125 8.09 -9.03 -1.23
N HIS A 126 9.35 -9.48 -1.38
CA HIS A 126 10.22 -9.89 -0.28
C HIS A 126 10.63 -8.74 0.67
N THR A 127 10.50 -7.48 0.23
CA THR A 127 10.76 -6.31 1.09
C THR A 127 9.55 -5.96 1.96
N LEU A 128 8.36 -6.47 1.64
CA LEU A 128 7.13 -6.20 2.36
C LEU A 128 7.01 -7.03 3.63
N ARG A 129 6.09 -6.61 4.50
CA ARG A 129 5.65 -7.35 5.68
C ARG A 129 4.13 -7.39 5.66
N SER A 130 3.57 -8.59 5.76
CA SER A 130 2.11 -8.76 5.83
C SER A 130 1.57 -8.17 7.13
N ILE A 131 0.43 -7.49 7.04
CA ILE A 131 -0.35 -7.09 8.20
C ILE A 131 -1.50 -8.10 8.34
N ALA A 132 -1.35 -9.04 9.26
CA ALA A 132 -2.46 -9.91 9.62
C ALA A 132 -3.50 -9.11 10.42
N VAL A 133 -4.77 -9.43 10.23
CA VAL A 133 -5.78 -9.11 11.23
C VAL A 133 -5.41 -9.94 12.45
N THR A 134 -4.94 -9.30 13.53
CA THR A 134 -5.05 -9.94 14.84
C THR A 134 -6.54 -10.05 15.09
N ASP A 135 -7.08 -11.26 15.01
CA ASP A 135 -8.33 -11.59 15.69
C ASP A 135 -8.09 -11.30 17.17
N GLU A 136 -8.41 -10.08 17.60
CA GLU A 136 -8.72 -9.85 19.00
C GLU A 136 -10.04 -10.58 19.24
N GLN A 137 -9.91 -11.79 19.80
CA GLN A 137 -11.00 -12.49 20.46
C GLN A 137 -11.62 -11.57 21.50
N ALA A 138 -12.85 -11.14 21.23
CA ALA A 138 -13.85 -10.76 22.23
C ALA A 138 -15.25 -11.03 21.66
#